data_AF-M7ZXM9-F1
#
_entry.id   AF-M7ZXM9-F1
#
_cell.length_a   1.000
_cell.length_b   1.000
_cell.length_c   1.000
_cell.angle_alpha   90.00
_cell.angle_beta   90.00
_cell.angle_gamma   90.00
#
_symmetry.space_group_name_H-M   'P 1'
#
loop_
_entity.id
_entity.type
_entity.pdbx_description
1 polymer ?
#
loop_
_entity_poly.entity_id
_entity_poly.type
_entity_poly.pdbx_seq_one_letter_code
_entity_poly.pdbx_strand_id
1 'polypeptide(L)'
;MAVTVEITQSTVLEPSRESARGGGKKVPLTVFDRASTDGYIPAVFAWNAPAPTNEALKAGLVAAVARFPHLAGRFAADDHSRKCFHLNDAGVLVLEATVEADLADALAHDVSAHINELYPKAENERANEPIFQAQLTRYACGGLVIGTACHHQVADDGGEELASTAATPGTMFYPDLEVDSWLGFRFHDLDFGCGPPCAFLPPDLPIEGIMIFVPSCDPKGGVDLFMALDDEHVQTFKQICYSMD
;
A
#
# COMPACT_ATOMS: atom_id res chain seq x y z
N MET A 1 10.99 -14.79 -18.89
CA MET A 1 9.67 -15.46 -18.80
C MET A 1 8.88 -14.71 -17.75
N ALA A 2 7.58 -14.51 -17.93
CA ALA A 2 6.77 -13.86 -16.90
C ALA A 2 6.80 -14.69 -15.61
N VAL A 3 7.04 -14.03 -14.48
CA VAL A 3 7.03 -14.67 -13.16
C VAL A 3 5.60 -14.65 -12.65
N THR A 4 4.99 -15.82 -12.49
CA THR A 4 3.59 -15.93 -12.10
C THR A 4 3.45 -15.87 -10.59
N VAL A 5 2.56 -15.00 -10.11
CA VAL A 5 2.09 -14.98 -8.72
C VAL A 5 0.81 -15.82 -8.63
N GLU A 6 0.79 -16.84 -7.78
CA GLU A 6 -0.39 -17.69 -7.57
C GLU A 6 -0.99 -17.41 -6.20
N ILE A 7 -2.25 -16.95 -6.16
CA ILE A 7 -3.00 -16.79 -4.90
C ILE A 7 -3.45 -18.18 -4.44
N THR A 8 -2.96 -18.61 -3.28
CA THR A 8 -3.25 -19.91 -2.68
C THR A 8 -4.39 -19.84 -1.66
N GLN A 9 -4.57 -18.70 -1.00
CA GLN A 9 -5.63 -18.50 -0.02
C GLN A 9 -6.13 -17.05 -0.02
N SER A 10 -7.43 -16.89 0.24
CA SER A 10 -8.08 -15.61 0.48
C SER A 10 -8.91 -15.72 1.76
N THR A 11 -8.67 -14.84 2.72
CA THR A 11 -9.32 -14.91 4.04
C THR A 11 -9.58 -13.53 4.61
N VAL A 12 -10.76 -13.33 5.17
CA VAL A 12 -11.07 -12.14 5.95
C VAL A 12 -10.73 -12.43 7.42
N LEU A 13 -9.83 -11.63 7.99
CA LEU A 13 -9.40 -11.75 9.38
C LEU A 13 -10.13 -10.73 10.25
N GLU A 14 -10.98 -11.24 11.14
CA GLU A 14 -11.77 -10.42 12.06
C GLU A 14 -11.08 -10.33 13.44
N PRO A 15 -11.15 -9.17 14.12
CA PRO A 15 -10.84 -9.09 15.55
C PRO A 15 -11.70 -10.07 16.36
N SER A 16 -11.12 -10.68 17.41
CA SER A 16 -11.93 -11.53 18.30
C SER A 16 -12.95 -10.69 19.05
N ARG A 17 -14.06 -11.30 19.49
CA ARG A 17 -15.09 -10.58 20.26
C ARG A 17 -14.55 -9.87 21.51
N GLU A 18 -13.50 -10.42 22.11
CA GLU A 18 -12.87 -9.85 23.31
C GLU A 18 -11.95 -8.65 22.99
N SER A 19 -11.38 -8.60 21.78
CA SER A 19 -10.47 -7.54 21.35
C SER A 19 -11.12 -6.50 20.44
N ALA A 20 -12.29 -6.81 19.86
CA ALA A 20 -13.06 -5.93 18.99
C ALA A 20 -13.44 -4.62 19.71
N ARG A 21 -13.26 -3.51 19.00
CA ARG A 21 -13.49 -2.15 19.53
C ARG A 21 -14.36 -1.29 18.63
N GLY A 22 -14.79 -1.78 17.47
CA GLY A 22 -15.61 -1.01 16.54
C GLY A 22 -17.02 -0.72 17.09
N GLY A 23 -17.63 -1.72 17.72
CA GLY A 23 -18.89 -1.55 18.45
C GLY A 23 -20.09 -1.14 17.56
N GLY A 24 -20.00 -1.36 16.25
CA GLY A 24 -21.07 -1.11 15.27
C GLY A 24 -21.37 0.36 15.02
N LYS A 25 -20.51 1.29 15.46
CA LYS A 25 -20.76 2.72 15.34
C LYS A 25 -20.57 3.19 13.91
N LYS A 26 -21.41 4.12 13.47
CA LYS A 26 -21.18 4.92 12.26
C LYS A 26 -20.47 6.21 12.63
N VAL A 27 -19.30 6.46 12.07
CA VAL A 27 -18.47 7.64 12.31
C VAL A 27 -18.45 8.47 11.01
N PRO A 28 -18.91 9.73 11.05
CA PRO A 28 -18.89 10.58 9.86
C PRO A 28 -17.46 10.88 9.43
N LEU A 29 -17.24 10.99 8.12
CA LEU A 29 -15.98 11.49 7.57
C LEU A 29 -15.76 12.94 7.99
N THR A 30 -14.54 13.27 8.41
CA THR A 30 -14.12 14.65 8.64
C THR A 30 -14.03 15.41 7.32
N VAL A 31 -13.81 16.72 7.39
CA VAL A 31 -13.56 17.53 6.17
C VAL A 31 -12.27 17.11 5.47
N PHE A 32 -11.28 16.62 6.21
CA PHE A 32 -9.98 16.17 5.68
C PHE A 32 -10.10 14.80 5.03
N ASP A 33 -10.81 13.86 5.66
CA ASP A 33 -11.10 12.55 5.08
C ASP A 33 -11.81 12.68 3.71
N ARG A 34 -12.66 13.70 3.57
CA ARG A 34 -13.40 13.97 2.31
C ARG A 34 -12.56 14.70 1.27
N ALA A 35 -11.52 15.41 1.68
CA ALA A 35 -10.56 16.05 0.79
C ALA A 35 -9.48 15.05 0.32
N SER A 36 -9.25 13.98 1.07
CA SER A 36 -8.39 12.88 0.63
C SER A 36 -8.95 12.16 -0.60
N THR A 37 -8.05 11.60 -1.40
CA THR A 37 -8.36 10.74 -2.56
C THR A 37 -9.34 9.64 -2.20
N ASP A 38 -10.40 9.46 -3.00
CA ASP A 38 -11.35 8.36 -2.83
C ASP A 38 -10.85 7.10 -3.54
N GLY A 39 -9.79 6.49 -3.00
CA GLY A 39 -9.14 5.33 -3.60
C GLY A 39 -8.24 4.57 -2.63
N TYR A 40 -7.75 3.42 -3.08
CA TYR A 40 -6.79 2.61 -2.34
C TYR A 40 -5.36 2.98 -2.73
N ILE A 41 -4.50 3.15 -1.74
CA ILE A 41 -3.07 3.39 -1.93
C ILE A 41 -2.31 2.10 -1.67
N PRO A 42 -1.64 1.55 -2.70
CA PRO A 42 -0.79 0.39 -2.53
C PRO A 42 0.56 0.76 -1.91
N ALA A 43 1.11 -0.15 -1.11
CA ALA A 43 2.49 -0.09 -0.64
C ALA A 43 3.07 -1.51 -0.61
N VAL A 44 4.27 -1.70 -1.14
CA VAL A 44 4.85 -3.04 -1.33
C VAL A 44 6.27 -3.07 -0.78
N PHE A 45 6.54 -4.00 0.12
CA PHE A 45 7.84 -4.17 0.77
C PHE A 45 8.33 -5.61 0.66
N ALA A 46 9.64 -5.77 0.52
CA ALA A 46 10.28 -7.08 0.39
C ALA A 46 11.23 -7.37 1.56
N TRP A 47 11.31 -8.64 1.96
CA TRP A 47 12.25 -9.17 2.93
C TRP A 47 12.97 -10.39 2.36
N ASN A 48 14.29 -10.43 2.58
CA ASN A 48 15.08 -11.62 2.33
C ASN A 48 14.76 -12.71 3.35
N ALA A 49 15.09 -13.96 3.01
CA ALA A 49 15.01 -15.06 3.96
C ALA A 49 16.06 -14.91 5.09
N PRO A 50 15.76 -15.38 6.32
CA PRO A 50 14.48 -15.93 6.77
C PRO A 50 13.46 -14.84 7.06
N ALA A 51 12.22 -15.03 6.61
CA ALA A 51 11.09 -14.16 6.92
C ALA A 51 10.12 -14.82 7.92
N PRO A 52 9.30 -14.07 8.67
CA PRO A 52 8.32 -14.61 9.63
C PRO A 52 7.31 -15.51 8.94
N THR A 53 6.59 -16.38 9.67
CA THR A 53 5.55 -17.23 9.07
C THR A 53 4.27 -16.46 8.75
N ASN A 54 3.45 -16.95 7.80
CA ASN A 54 2.14 -16.34 7.51
C ASN A 54 1.24 -16.32 8.76
N GLU A 55 1.26 -17.37 9.57
CA GLU A 55 0.50 -17.41 10.83
C GLU A 55 0.93 -16.33 11.82
N ALA A 56 2.24 -16.09 11.97
CA ALA A 56 2.73 -15.02 12.83
C ALA A 56 2.29 -13.63 12.33
N LEU A 57 2.38 -13.40 11.02
CA LEU A 57 1.97 -12.14 10.40
C LEU A 57 0.46 -11.91 10.54
N LYS A 58 -0.37 -12.94 10.26
CA LYS A 58 -1.83 -12.87 10.42
C LYS A 58 -2.23 -12.61 11.88
N ALA A 59 -1.61 -13.29 12.84
CA ALA A 59 -1.86 -13.08 14.26
C ALA A 59 -1.47 -11.65 14.71
N GLY A 60 -0.32 -11.16 14.26
CA GLY A 60 0.12 -9.78 14.50
C GLY A 60 -0.83 -8.75 13.91
N LEU A 61 -1.28 -8.96 12.67
CA LEU A 61 -2.23 -8.09 11.98
C LEU A 61 -3.57 -8.01 12.71
N VAL A 62 -4.14 -9.14 13.12
CA VAL A 62 -5.40 -9.16 13.90
C VAL A 62 -5.24 -8.40 15.21
N ALA A 63 -4.13 -8.58 15.93
CA ALA A 63 -3.85 -7.87 17.17
C ALA A 63 -3.65 -6.36 16.95
N ALA A 64 -3.05 -5.95 15.82
CA ALA A 64 -2.89 -4.55 15.46
C ALA A 64 -4.24 -3.91 15.10
N VAL A 65 -4.99 -4.52 14.18
CA VAL A 65 -6.28 -4.02 13.69
C VAL A 65 -7.33 -3.91 14.80
N ALA A 66 -7.29 -4.79 15.81
CA ALA A 66 -8.15 -4.66 17.00
C ALA A 66 -7.94 -3.33 17.77
N ARG A 67 -6.78 -2.67 17.62
CA ARG A 67 -6.49 -1.35 18.21
C ARG A 67 -6.91 -0.19 17.30
N PHE A 68 -7.16 -0.46 16.01
CA PHE A 68 -7.50 0.52 14.99
C PHE A 68 -8.80 0.11 14.27
N PRO A 69 -9.98 0.29 14.89
CA PRO A 69 -11.24 -0.27 14.39
C PRO A 69 -11.66 0.21 12.99
N HIS A 70 -11.19 1.38 12.56
CA HIS A 70 -11.43 1.89 11.20
C HIS A 70 -10.87 0.93 10.14
N LEU A 71 -9.71 0.31 10.39
CA LEU A 71 -9.10 -0.65 9.46
C LEU A 71 -9.91 -1.94 9.33
N ALA A 72 -10.60 -2.36 10.41
CA ALA A 72 -11.50 -3.51 10.41
C ALA A 72 -12.92 -3.17 9.91
N GLY A 73 -13.19 -1.89 9.65
CA GLY A 73 -14.52 -1.39 9.33
C GLY A 73 -14.84 -1.49 7.84
N ARG A 74 -15.93 -0.82 7.46
CA ARG A 74 -16.38 -0.67 6.07
C ARG A 74 -16.85 0.76 5.83
N PHE A 75 -16.87 1.20 4.59
CA PHE A 75 -17.69 2.37 4.25
C PHE A 75 -19.17 2.03 4.29
N ALA A 76 -19.97 3.00 4.71
CA ALA A 76 -21.42 2.90 4.72
C ALA A 76 -22.05 4.27 4.50
N ALA A 77 -23.37 4.30 4.39
CA ALA A 77 -24.16 5.51 4.45
C ALA A 77 -24.70 5.74 5.88
N ASP A 78 -24.61 6.97 6.37
CA ASP A 78 -25.30 7.41 7.59
C ASP A 78 -26.82 7.60 7.35
N ASP A 79 -27.55 8.01 8.38
CA ASP A 79 -29.01 8.18 8.29
C ASP A 79 -29.45 9.32 7.35
N HIS A 80 -28.50 10.12 6.86
CA HIS A 80 -28.70 11.18 5.88
C HIS A 80 -28.10 10.82 4.51
N SER A 81 -27.81 9.54 4.28
CA SER A 81 -27.20 9.02 3.04
C SER A 81 -25.79 9.56 2.74
N ARG A 82 -25.04 10.00 3.76
CA ARG A 82 -23.67 10.49 3.59
C ARG A 82 -22.67 9.37 3.85
N LYS A 83 -21.58 9.33 3.06
CA LYS A 83 -20.47 8.37 3.26
C LYS A 83 -19.89 8.54 4.66
N CYS A 84 -19.71 7.44 5.36
CA CYS A 84 -19.22 7.36 6.74
C CYS A 84 -18.47 6.04 6.96
N PHE A 85 -17.67 5.96 8.01
CA PHE A 85 -17.11 4.70 8.48
C PHE A 85 -18.12 3.94 9.30
N HIS A 86 -18.31 2.66 8.99
CA HIS A 86 -19.02 1.71 9.83
C HIS A 86 -17.99 0.83 10.54
N LEU A 87 -17.84 1.06 11.84
CA LEU A 87 -16.91 0.33 12.71
C LEU A 87 -17.55 -1.00 13.14
N ASN A 88 -17.72 -1.90 12.18
CA ASN A 88 -18.45 -3.17 12.35
C ASN A 88 -17.56 -4.39 12.64
N ASP A 89 -16.26 -4.17 12.82
CA ASP A 89 -15.27 -5.22 13.07
C ASP A 89 -15.30 -6.35 12.00
N ALA A 90 -15.74 -6.04 10.77
CA ALA A 90 -15.85 -6.99 9.66
C ALA A 90 -14.48 -7.45 9.09
N GLY A 91 -13.39 -7.02 9.72
CA GLY A 91 -12.05 -7.52 9.46
C GLY A 91 -11.38 -6.99 8.20
N VAL A 92 -10.18 -7.50 7.95
CA VAL A 92 -9.29 -7.13 6.85
C VAL A 92 -9.12 -8.31 5.89
N LEU A 93 -8.96 -8.04 4.59
CA LEU A 93 -8.67 -9.11 3.63
C LEU A 93 -7.17 -9.44 3.67
N VAL A 94 -6.85 -10.72 3.78
CA VAL A 94 -5.49 -11.24 3.60
C VAL A 94 -5.50 -12.28 2.49
N LEU A 95 -4.66 -12.03 1.49
CA LEU A 95 -4.32 -12.96 0.43
C LEU A 95 -2.99 -13.62 0.76
N GLU A 96 -2.90 -14.93 0.59
CA GLU A 96 -1.64 -15.66 0.65
C GLU A 96 -1.31 -16.13 -0.76
N ALA A 97 -0.07 -15.91 -1.19
CA ALA A 97 0.36 -16.20 -2.55
C ALA A 97 1.77 -16.80 -2.58
N THR A 98 2.08 -17.49 -3.67
CA THR A 98 3.38 -18.14 -3.91
C THR A 98 3.93 -17.77 -5.28
N VAL A 99 5.27 -17.75 -5.38
CA VAL A 99 6.03 -17.53 -6.61
C VAL A 99 7.10 -18.60 -6.70
N GLU A 100 7.07 -19.40 -7.77
CA GLU A 100 8.03 -20.46 -8.07
C GLU A 100 9.32 -19.91 -8.71
N ALA A 101 9.90 -18.87 -8.08
CA ALA A 101 11.15 -18.24 -8.46
C ALA A 101 11.83 -17.62 -7.23
N ASP A 102 13.12 -17.32 -7.36
CA ASP A 102 13.85 -16.56 -6.35
C ASP A 102 13.47 -15.08 -6.41
N LEU A 103 13.37 -14.43 -5.25
CA LEU A 103 13.00 -13.02 -5.13
C LEU A 103 13.90 -12.11 -5.98
N ALA A 104 15.21 -12.33 -5.95
CA ALA A 104 16.17 -11.53 -6.73
C ALA A 104 15.96 -11.69 -8.24
N ASP A 105 15.68 -12.91 -8.70
CA ASP A 105 15.45 -13.19 -10.13
C ASP A 105 14.13 -12.60 -10.61
N ALA A 106 13.10 -12.67 -9.77
CA ALA A 106 11.78 -12.10 -10.05
C ALA A 106 11.79 -10.57 -10.12
N LEU A 107 12.67 -9.91 -9.36
CA LEU A 107 12.85 -8.47 -9.40
C LEU A 107 13.91 -8.01 -10.43
N ALA A 108 14.46 -8.92 -11.25
CA ALA A 108 15.45 -8.57 -12.27
C ALA A 108 14.85 -8.39 -13.68
N HIS A 109 13.62 -8.84 -13.93
CA HIS A 109 12.98 -8.82 -15.26
C HIS A 109 11.52 -8.38 -15.17
N ASP A 110 11.10 -7.48 -16.07
CA ASP A 110 9.70 -7.00 -16.17
C ASP A 110 9.09 -6.58 -14.81
N VAL A 111 9.89 -5.79 -14.09
CA VAL A 111 9.70 -5.49 -12.67
C VAL A 111 8.34 -4.84 -12.39
N SER A 112 7.86 -3.94 -13.27
CA SER A 112 6.57 -3.27 -13.07
C SER A 112 5.40 -4.25 -13.15
N ALA A 113 5.35 -5.09 -14.19
CA ALA A 113 4.27 -6.06 -14.35
C ALA A 113 4.26 -7.07 -13.19
N HIS A 114 5.43 -7.51 -12.74
CA HIS A 114 5.54 -8.39 -11.59
C HIS A 114 5.09 -7.72 -10.28
N ILE A 115 5.56 -6.49 -10.00
CA ILE A 115 5.15 -5.73 -8.79
C ILE A 115 3.65 -5.50 -8.76
N ASN A 116 3.04 -5.24 -9.92
CA ASN A 116 1.60 -5.06 -10.04
C ASN A 116 0.83 -6.30 -9.51
N GLU A 117 1.39 -7.50 -9.54
CA GLU A 117 0.74 -8.70 -9.00
C GLU A 117 1.00 -8.94 -7.49
N LEU A 118 1.76 -8.07 -6.82
CA LEU A 118 2.22 -8.29 -5.43
C LEU A 118 1.33 -7.65 -4.35
N TYR A 119 0.20 -7.06 -4.71
CA TYR A 119 -0.73 -6.42 -3.77
C TYR A 119 -2.19 -6.62 -4.17
N PRO A 120 -3.15 -6.51 -3.22
CA PRO A 120 -4.57 -6.67 -3.52
C PRO A 120 -5.09 -5.63 -4.52
N LYS A 121 -5.89 -6.09 -5.49
CA LYS A 121 -6.63 -5.23 -6.45
C LYS A 121 -7.95 -4.76 -5.84
N ALA A 122 -7.88 -3.69 -5.05
CA ALA A 122 -9.02 -3.07 -4.39
C ALA A 122 -9.52 -1.85 -5.20
N GLU A 123 -10.71 -1.96 -5.80
CA GLU A 123 -11.22 -0.99 -6.78
C GLU A 123 -12.55 -0.34 -6.35
N ASN A 124 -12.93 -0.43 -5.06
CA ASN A 124 -14.22 0.08 -4.54
C ASN A 124 -15.47 -0.53 -5.22
N GLU A 125 -15.33 -1.65 -5.93
CA GLU A 125 -16.44 -2.28 -6.65
C GLU A 125 -17.29 -3.19 -5.77
N ARG A 126 -16.76 -3.68 -4.64
CA ARG A 126 -17.50 -4.59 -3.76
C ARG A 126 -18.36 -3.80 -2.80
N ALA A 127 -19.63 -4.20 -2.68
CA ALA A 127 -20.58 -3.64 -1.72
C ALA A 127 -20.13 -3.71 -0.25
N ASN A 128 -19.15 -4.57 0.07
CA ASN A 128 -18.58 -4.74 1.40
C ASN A 128 -17.04 -4.79 1.35
N GLU A 129 -16.43 -3.95 0.51
CA GLU A 129 -14.97 -3.88 0.32
C GLU A 129 -14.23 -3.60 1.65
N PRO A 130 -13.27 -4.45 2.06
CA PRO A 130 -12.46 -4.20 3.25
C PRO A 130 -11.57 -2.98 3.08
N ILE A 131 -11.58 -2.10 4.09
CA ILE A 131 -10.80 -0.85 4.11
C ILE A 131 -9.29 -1.09 4.03
N PHE A 132 -8.80 -2.14 4.68
CA PHE A 132 -7.40 -2.54 4.65
C PHE A 132 -7.32 -3.96 4.11
N GLN A 133 -6.43 -4.16 3.16
CA GLN A 133 -6.17 -5.43 2.50
C GLN A 133 -4.66 -5.66 2.46
N ALA A 134 -4.23 -6.91 2.60
CA ALA A 134 -2.84 -7.30 2.51
C ALA A 134 -2.68 -8.56 1.66
N GLN A 135 -1.54 -8.70 1.01
CA GLN A 135 -1.10 -9.88 0.30
C GLN A 135 0.27 -10.30 0.83
N LEU A 136 0.40 -11.57 1.20
CA LEU A 136 1.63 -12.19 1.65
C LEU A 136 2.13 -13.13 0.55
N THR A 137 3.13 -12.68 -0.22
CA THR A 137 3.69 -13.46 -1.34
C THR A 137 5.01 -14.11 -0.94
N ARG A 138 5.08 -15.45 -1.00
CA ARG A 138 6.28 -16.24 -0.68
C ARG A 138 7.02 -16.67 -1.94
N TYR A 139 8.34 -16.53 -1.92
CA TYR A 139 9.23 -16.93 -3.00
C TYR A 139 9.93 -18.26 -2.68
N ALA A 140 10.39 -18.97 -3.72
CA ALA A 140 11.07 -20.27 -3.59
C ALA A 140 12.33 -20.19 -2.71
N CYS A 141 13.04 -19.07 -2.74
CA CYS A 141 14.19 -18.79 -1.87
C CYS A 141 13.85 -18.54 -0.39
N GLY A 142 12.57 -18.54 -0.01
CA GLY A 142 12.09 -18.21 1.33
C GLY A 142 11.89 -16.71 1.58
N GLY A 143 12.13 -15.87 0.57
CA GLY A 143 11.82 -14.43 0.60
C GLY A 143 10.32 -14.16 0.73
N LEU A 144 9.99 -12.99 1.26
CA LEU A 144 8.62 -12.53 1.49
C LEU A 144 8.42 -11.16 0.87
N VAL A 145 7.31 -10.98 0.17
CA VAL A 145 6.78 -9.66 -0.16
C VAL A 145 5.45 -9.47 0.57
N ILE A 146 5.29 -8.31 1.19
CA ILE A 146 4.02 -7.86 1.75
C ILE A 146 3.55 -6.66 0.94
N GLY A 147 2.48 -6.84 0.18
CA GLY A 147 1.76 -5.75 -0.48
C GLY A 147 0.50 -5.40 0.30
N THR A 148 0.27 -4.13 0.56
CA THR A 148 -0.95 -3.64 1.21
C THR A 148 -1.73 -2.74 0.27
N ALA A 149 -3.05 -2.70 0.44
CA ALA A 149 -3.91 -1.68 -0.14
C ALA A 149 -4.78 -1.12 0.98
N CYS A 150 -4.66 0.18 1.27
CA CYS A 150 -5.45 0.87 2.28
C CYS A 150 -6.21 2.05 1.67
N HIS A 151 -7.47 2.23 2.04
CA HIS A 151 -8.25 3.34 1.53
C HIS A 151 -7.78 4.68 2.10
N HIS A 152 -7.40 5.62 1.23
CA HIS A 152 -6.71 6.86 1.60
C HIS A 152 -7.52 7.74 2.57
N GLN A 153 -8.85 7.75 2.43
CA GLN A 153 -9.73 8.49 3.36
C GLN A 153 -9.69 8.01 4.82
N VAL A 154 -9.15 6.82 5.11
CA VAL A 154 -9.04 6.24 6.47
C VAL A 154 -7.70 6.58 7.12
N ALA A 155 -6.66 6.69 6.30
CA ALA A 155 -5.29 6.93 6.72
C ALA A 155 -4.63 7.80 5.66
N ASP A 156 -4.41 9.07 5.99
CA ASP A 156 -3.44 9.88 5.29
C ASP A 156 -2.04 9.54 5.80
N ASP A 157 -1.06 9.54 4.91
CA ASP A 157 0.34 9.51 5.34
C ASP A 157 0.80 10.96 5.55
N GLY A 158 1.12 11.29 6.80
CA GLY A 158 1.53 12.64 7.18
C GLY A 158 0.34 13.55 7.50
N GLY A 159 0.11 13.77 8.80
CA GLY A 159 -0.84 14.78 9.25
C GLY A 159 -0.30 16.19 8.98
N GLU A 160 -0.50 16.71 7.77
CA GLU A 160 -0.53 18.15 7.50
C GLU A 160 -1.69 18.51 6.56
N GLU A 161 -2.28 19.67 6.85
CA GLU A 161 -3.46 20.25 6.22
C GLU A 161 -3.23 20.54 4.73
N LEU A 162 -3.91 19.81 3.83
CA LEU A 162 -3.92 20.12 2.40
C LEU A 162 -5.30 19.92 1.76
N ALA A 163 -5.56 20.70 0.71
CA ALA A 163 -6.75 20.62 -0.12
C ALA A 163 -6.56 19.56 -1.22
N SER A 164 -7.64 18.84 -1.54
CA SER A 164 -7.67 17.81 -2.60
C SER A 164 -7.25 18.38 -3.96
N THR A 165 -6.10 17.93 -4.49
CA THR A 165 -5.71 18.08 -5.90
C THR A 165 -5.50 16.75 -6.61
N ALA A 166 -5.62 15.64 -5.88
CA ALA A 166 -5.33 14.31 -6.40
C ALA A 166 -6.18 13.98 -7.62
N ALA A 167 -5.51 13.68 -8.73
CA ALA A 167 -6.16 13.39 -9.98
C ALA A 167 -6.52 11.89 -10.08
N THR A 168 -7.57 11.60 -10.85
CA THR A 168 -8.11 10.24 -11.00
C THR A 168 -7.12 9.35 -11.77
N PRO A 169 -6.92 8.07 -11.43
CA PRO A 169 -6.06 7.18 -12.22
C PRO A 169 -6.36 7.28 -13.73
N GLY A 170 -5.33 7.56 -14.55
CA GLY A 170 -5.45 7.82 -15.99
C GLY A 170 -5.54 9.31 -16.39
N THR A 171 -5.41 10.25 -15.46
CA THR A 171 -5.26 11.69 -15.74
C THR A 171 -3.79 12.11 -15.78
N MET A 172 -3.50 13.14 -16.58
CA MET A 172 -2.19 13.79 -16.69
C MET A 172 -2.18 15.01 -15.77
N PHE A 173 -1.21 15.16 -14.86
CA PHE A 173 -1.07 16.38 -14.05
C PHE A 173 -0.52 17.54 -14.87
N TYR A 174 0.14 17.28 -16.00
CA TYR A 174 0.69 18.31 -16.88
C TYR A 174 -0.26 19.51 -17.10
N PRO A 175 0.22 20.77 -16.91
CA PRO A 175 1.60 21.17 -16.63
C PRO A 175 2.00 21.16 -15.14
N ASP A 176 1.10 20.71 -14.26
CA ASP A 176 1.30 20.63 -12.81
C ASP A 176 2.00 19.32 -12.39
N LEU A 177 2.45 19.25 -11.13
CA LEU A 177 3.09 18.08 -10.52
C LEU A 177 2.47 17.81 -9.15
N GLU A 178 2.36 16.53 -8.79
CA GLU A 178 2.00 16.10 -7.43
C GLU A 178 3.22 15.44 -6.78
N VAL A 179 3.57 15.89 -5.57
CA VAL A 179 4.74 15.41 -4.84
C VAL A 179 4.32 14.81 -3.51
N ASP A 180 4.44 13.49 -3.41
CA ASP A 180 4.17 12.72 -2.20
C ASP A 180 5.49 12.42 -1.48
N SER A 181 5.62 12.95 -0.26
CA SER A 181 6.80 12.74 0.57
C SER A 181 6.55 11.65 1.60
N TRP A 182 7.03 10.44 1.31
CA TRP A 182 6.99 9.29 2.21
C TRP A 182 8.23 9.23 3.11
N LEU A 183 9.04 10.31 3.14
CA LEU A 183 10.25 10.42 3.96
C LEU A 183 9.96 10.35 5.46
N GLY A 184 8.73 10.65 5.88
CA GLY A 184 8.26 10.50 7.26
C GLY A 184 8.06 9.05 7.68
N PHE A 185 7.89 8.13 6.73
CA PHE A 185 7.78 6.71 7.05
C PHE A 185 9.12 6.16 7.51
N ARG A 186 9.13 5.64 8.74
CA ARG A 186 10.30 4.97 9.30
C ARG A 186 10.34 3.52 8.84
N PHE A 187 10.68 3.28 7.57
CA PHE A 187 10.77 1.92 7.01
C PHE A 187 11.72 1.01 7.81
N HIS A 188 12.75 1.58 8.43
CA HIS A 188 13.65 0.84 9.32
C HIS A 188 12.99 0.30 10.60
N ASP A 189 11.88 0.90 11.03
CA ASP A 189 11.07 0.42 12.16
C ASP A 189 10.09 -0.69 11.74
N LEU A 190 9.95 -0.96 10.43
CA LEU A 190 9.12 -2.04 9.91
C LEU A 190 9.83 -3.39 10.06
N ASP A 191 9.95 -3.87 11.30
CA ASP A 191 10.63 -5.09 11.67
C ASP A 191 9.67 -6.10 12.33
N PHE A 192 9.51 -7.26 11.70
CA PHE A 192 8.70 -8.36 12.21
C PHE A 192 9.51 -9.38 13.05
N GLY A 193 10.71 -9.00 13.50
CA GLY A 193 11.68 -9.84 14.21
C GLY A 193 12.76 -10.44 13.31
N CYS A 194 12.88 -9.98 12.05
CA CYS A 194 13.83 -10.46 11.05
C CYS A 194 14.66 -9.33 10.42
N GLY A 195 14.56 -8.10 10.95
CA GLY A 195 15.14 -6.91 10.37
C GLY A 195 14.18 -6.15 9.46
N PRO A 196 14.58 -4.94 9.01
CA PRO A 196 13.77 -4.09 8.15
C PRO A 196 13.63 -4.67 6.73
N PRO A 197 12.70 -4.15 5.91
CA PRO A 197 12.58 -4.53 4.51
C PRO A 197 13.90 -4.27 3.77
N CYS A 198 14.24 -5.16 2.84
CA CYS A 198 15.40 -5.01 1.97
C CYS A 198 15.10 -4.15 0.73
N ALA A 199 13.83 -3.95 0.40
CA ALA A 199 13.41 -3.07 -0.69
C ALA A 199 11.98 -2.56 -0.47
N PHE A 200 11.73 -1.33 -0.92
CA PHE A 200 10.41 -0.83 -1.28
C PHE A 200 10.22 -1.05 -2.78
N LEU A 201 9.06 -1.56 -3.16
CA LEU A 201 8.71 -1.85 -4.55
C LEU A 201 7.61 -0.87 -4.97
N PRO A 202 7.89 0.12 -5.83
CA PRO A 202 6.90 1.10 -6.22
C PRO A 202 5.77 0.41 -6.98
N PRO A 203 4.51 0.49 -6.51
CA PRO A 203 3.38 -0.02 -7.28
C PRO A 203 3.24 0.77 -8.59
N ASP A 204 2.66 0.13 -9.61
CA ASP A 204 2.43 0.79 -10.90
C ASP A 204 1.36 1.86 -10.75
N LEU A 205 1.79 3.11 -10.66
CA LEU A 205 0.94 4.30 -10.60
C LEU A 205 1.17 5.10 -11.89
N PRO A 206 0.45 4.78 -12.99
CA PRO A 206 0.66 5.41 -14.29
C PRO A 206 0.02 6.80 -14.36
N ILE A 207 0.34 7.67 -13.40
CA ILE A 207 -0.17 9.04 -13.30
C ILE A 207 1.00 9.98 -13.61
N GLU A 208 1.06 10.46 -14.85
CA GLU A 208 2.11 11.40 -15.28
C GLU A 208 2.13 12.64 -14.38
N GLY A 209 3.33 12.99 -13.91
CA GLY A 209 3.56 14.13 -13.02
C GLY A 209 3.51 13.80 -11.52
N ILE A 210 3.23 12.56 -11.13
CA ILE A 210 3.38 12.11 -9.74
C ILE A 210 4.85 11.82 -9.40
N MET A 211 5.29 12.28 -8.24
CA MET A 211 6.64 12.08 -7.70
C MET A 211 6.54 11.59 -6.25
N ILE A 212 7.11 10.43 -5.97
CA ILE A 212 7.10 9.82 -4.63
C ILE A 212 8.53 9.75 -4.11
N PHE A 213 8.81 10.45 -3.03
CA PHE A 213 10.10 10.41 -2.34
C PHE A 213 10.05 9.42 -1.19
N VAL A 214 10.91 8.41 -1.20
CA VAL A 214 10.97 7.40 -0.13
C VAL A 214 12.38 7.31 0.48
N PRO A 215 12.50 6.97 1.77
CA PRO A 215 13.80 6.63 2.35
C PRO A 215 14.38 5.40 1.66
N SER A 216 15.64 5.48 1.25
CA SER A 216 16.29 4.32 0.62
C SER A 216 16.48 3.19 1.64
N CYS A 217 16.29 1.95 1.17
CA CYS A 217 16.63 0.76 1.95
C CYS A 217 18.15 0.48 2.00
N ASP A 218 18.99 1.27 1.31
CA ASP A 218 20.45 1.14 1.39
C ASP A 218 20.95 1.46 2.81
N PRO A 219 21.81 0.61 3.42
CA PRO A 219 22.39 0.87 4.73
C PRO A 219 23.17 2.18 4.87
N LYS A 220 23.64 2.77 3.76
CA LYS A 220 24.30 4.08 3.73
C LYS A 220 23.31 5.24 3.85
N GLY A 221 22.01 4.94 3.82
CA GLY A 221 20.94 5.91 3.71
C GLY A 221 20.85 6.50 2.31
N GLY A 222 19.85 7.35 2.12
CA GLY A 222 19.58 7.99 0.84
C GLY A 222 18.09 8.24 0.68
N VAL A 223 17.74 8.82 -0.45
CA VAL A 223 16.36 9.04 -0.87
C VAL A 223 16.21 8.48 -2.27
N ASP A 224 15.24 7.61 -2.45
CA ASP A 224 14.84 7.11 -3.74
C ASP A 224 13.64 7.92 -4.23
N LEU A 225 13.66 8.36 -5.48
CA LEU A 225 12.58 9.08 -6.14
C LEU A 225 11.95 8.17 -7.20
N PHE A 226 10.66 7.92 -7.05
CA PHE A 226 9.83 7.28 -8.08
C PHE A 226 8.99 8.33 -8.78
N MET A 227 9.04 8.37 -10.11
CA MET A 227 8.27 9.33 -10.89
C MET A 227 7.72 8.69 -12.16
N ALA A 228 6.51 9.07 -12.52
CA ALA A 228 5.92 8.75 -13.81
C ALA A 228 6.05 9.96 -14.73
N LEU A 229 6.74 9.75 -15.85
CA LEU A 229 6.95 10.76 -16.90
C LEU A 229 6.51 10.21 -18.24
N ASP A 230 6.03 11.08 -19.10
CA ASP A 230 5.89 10.77 -20.52
C ASP A 230 7.25 10.41 -21.14
N ASP A 231 7.28 9.44 -22.05
CA ASP A 231 8.49 8.95 -22.72
C ASP A 231 9.29 10.08 -23.40
N GLU A 232 8.60 11.11 -23.92
CA GLU A 232 9.23 12.28 -24.52
C GLU A 232 10.03 13.10 -23.49
N HIS A 233 9.58 13.14 -22.23
CA HIS A 233 10.22 13.89 -21.14
C HIS A 233 11.35 13.13 -20.46
N VAL A 234 11.35 11.80 -20.49
CA VAL A 234 12.34 10.95 -19.78
C VAL A 234 13.78 11.27 -20.21
N GLN A 235 14.02 11.47 -21.51
CA GLN A 235 15.38 11.72 -22.01
C GLN A 235 15.89 13.10 -21.58
N THR A 236 15.04 14.11 -21.65
CA THR A 236 15.38 15.46 -21.19
C THR A 236 15.61 15.47 -19.68
N PHE A 237 14.76 14.81 -18.90
CA PHE A 237 14.93 14.69 -17.46
C PHE A 237 16.30 14.09 -17.08
N LYS A 238 16.72 13.01 -17.74
CA LYS A 238 18.03 12.37 -17.51
C LYS A 238 19.22 13.28 -17.81
N GLN A 239 19.08 14.24 -18.73
CA GLN A 239 20.15 15.18 -19.05
C GLN A 239 20.28 16.28 -17.97
N ILE A 240 19.14 16.74 -17.44
CA ILE A 240 19.11 17.85 -16.49
C ILE A 240 19.26 17.41 -15.03
N CYS A 241 18.90 16.16 -14.68
CA CYS A 241 18.95 15.71 -13.29
C CYS A 241 20.38 15.60 -12.73
N TYR A 242 21.39 15.53 -13.59
CA TYR A 242 22.81 15.58 -13.20
C TYR A 242 23.44 16.96 -13.38
N SER A 243 22.72 17.95 -13.93
CA SER A 243 23.24 19.29 -14.22
C SER A 243 22.99 20.28 -13.08
N MET A 244 22.81 19.78 -11.86
CA MET A 244 22.72 20.65 -10.68
C MET A 244 24.11 21.17 -10.31
N ASP A 245 24.41 22.40 -10.73
CA ASP A 245 25.50 23.24 -10.21
C ASP A 245 25.15 23.85 -8.85
#